data_AF-A0A232EGH5-F1
#
_entry.id   AF-A0A232EGH5-F1
#
_cell.length_a   1.000
_cell.length_b   1.000
_cell.length_c   1.000
_cell.angle_alpha   90.00
_cell.angle_beta   90.00
_cell.angle_gamma   90.00
#
_symmetry.space_group_name_H-M   'P 1'
#
loop_
_entity.id
_entity.type
_entity.pdbx_description
1 polymer ?
#
loop_
_entity_poly.entity_id
_entity_poly.type
_entity_poly.pdbx_seq_one_letter_code
_entity_poly.pdbx_strand_id
1 'polypeptide(L)'
;MKNKSMLIGTAIFIENDLNLEDKKRQEEINRWIKLKKGEGWQVKQGTIGQEWREKQIIGKSTGEEINIEINKKKKIIFWNIAGIWNKDKEVWKFVKKGDFISLSETWLEDKDWKKVENKLPTEFYWRAIPAKREAKKGRARDENVIIGGDFNIRIGKEGSLVGSANNEFEMDRRSSKDSIVNNGSKNLTDFCNKRNWSILNGNFVGDEEGNYTFIGARGSTVIDYIIVNEKVRGKVCRFTVDIESSQIIQL
;
A
#
# COMPACT_ATOMS: atom_id res chain seq x y z
N MET A 1 -39.43 -16.20 31.77
CA MET A 1 -38.70 -15.02 32.27
C MET A 1 -37.49 -15.48 33.09
N LYS A 2 -36.28 -15.26 32.59
CA LYS A 2 -35.03 -15.32 33.35
C LYS A 2 -34.18 -14.12 32.92
N ASN A 3 -33.69 -13.38 33.90
CA ASN A 3 -33.18 -12.01 33.83
C ASN A 3 -32.01 -11.80 32.86
N LYS A 4 -32.12 -10.79 31.99
CA LYS A 4 -31.06 -10.29 31.09
C LYS A 4 -30.27 -9.10 31.68
N SER A 5 -30.31 -8.89 32.99
CA SER A 5 -29.76 -7.69 33.65
C SER A 5 -28.43 -7.91 34.41
N MET A 6 -27.65 -8.95 34.11
CA MET A 6 -26.38 -9.22 34.81
C MET A 6 -25.17 -9.47 33.90
N LEU A 7 -25.13 -8.87 32.71
CA LEU A 7 -23.89 -8.75 31.93
C LEU A 7 -23.65 -7.28 31.56
N ILE A 8 -23.63 -6.44 32.61
CA ILE A 8 -22.99 -5.13 32.61
C ILE A 8 -21.55 -5.40 33.05
N GLY A 9 -20.57 -5.12 32.17
CA GLY A 9 -19.15 -5.20 32.51
C GLY A 9 -18.35 -6.06 31.54
N THR A 10 -17.53 -5.39 30.74
CA THR A 10 -16.48 -5.93 29.85
C THR A 10 -16.94 -6.95 28.80
N ALA A 11 -17.66 -6.46 27.80
CA ALA A 11 -17.35 -6.93 26.45
C ALA A 11 -15.91 -6.49 26.16
N ILE A 12 -14.95 -7.41 26.26
CA ILE A 12 -13.64 -7.24 25.64
C ILE A 12 -13.93 -7.19 24.15
N PHE A 13 -14.19 -5.99 23.66
CA PHE A 13 -14.16 -5.69 22.25
C PHE A 13 -12.70 -5.85 21.88
N ILE A 14 -12.36 -6.87 21.10
CA ILE A 14 -11.05 -6.97 20.46
C ILE A 14 -10.90 -5.65 19.70
N GLU A 15 -10.02 -4.78 20.19
CA GLU A 15 -9.77 -3.50 19.56
C GLU A 15 -9.49 -3.78 18.09
N ASN A 16 -10.26 -3.15 17.20
CA ASN A 16 -9.80 -3.01 15.84
C ASN A 16 -8.45 -2.31 15.96
N ASP A 17 -7.36 -3.01 15.63
CA ASP A 17 -5.99 -2.50 15.56
C ASP A 17 -5.92 -1.41 14.48
N LEU A 18 -6.51 -0.27 14.77
CA LEU A 18 -6.30 0.98 14.06
C LEU A 18 -4.91 1.45 14.50
N ASN A 19 -4.01 1.65 13.54
CA ASN A 19 -2.71 2.25 13.80
C ASN A 19 -2.88 3.69 14.35
N LEU A 20 -1.81 4.30 14.86
CA LEU A 20 -1.82 5.65 15.45
C LEU A 20 -2.47 6.71 14.55
N GLU A 21 -2.34 6.60 13.23
CA GLU A 21 -2.88 7.56 12.28
C GLU A 21 -4.37 7.34 12.02
N ASP A 22 -4.82 6.08 11.96
CA ASP A 22 -6.24 5.72 11.90
C ASP A 22 -6.95 6.01 13.23
N LYS A 23 -6.27 5.86 14.38
CA LYS A 23 -6.75 6.33 15.70
C LYS A 23 -6.87 7.85 15.71
N LYS A 24 -5.85 8.60 15.28
CA LYS A 24 -5.90 10.07 15.15
C LYS A 24 -7.02 10.53 14.22
N ARG A 25 -7.19 9.88 13.07
CA ARG A 25 -8.26 10.20 12.11
C ARG A 25 -9.64 9.89 12.67
N GLN A 26 -9.79 8.77 13.39
CA GLN A 26 -11.03 8.43 14.07
C GLN A 26 -11.31 9.40 15.23
N GLU A 27 -10.28 9.84 15.95
CA GLU A 27 -10.36 10.90 16.97
C GLU A 27 -10.74 12.25 16.37
N GLU A 28 -10.18 12.64 15.23
CA GLU A 28 -10.54 13.86 14.48
C GLU A 28 -11.99 13.81 14.01
N ILE A 29 -12.44 12.69 13.44
CA ILE A 29 -13.83 12.46 13.06
C ILE A 29 -14.74 12.56 14.28
N ASN A 30 -14.38 11.91 15.38
CA ASN A 30 -15.16 11.94 16.62
C ASN A 30 -15.21 13.35 17.24
N ARG A 31 -14.10 14.09 17.20
CA ARG A 31 -14.00 15.48 17.66
C ARG A 31 -14.85 16.40 16.81
N TRP A 32 -14.81 16.25 15.49
CA TRP A 32 -15.63 17.01 14.55
C TRP A 32 -17.13 16.71 14.74
N ILE A 33 -17.52 15.44 14.88
CA ILE A 33 -18.91 15.05 15.19
C ILE A 33 -19.38 15.70 16.49
N LYS A 34 -18.53 15.69 17.54
CA LYS A 34 -18.85 16.29 18.85
C LYS A 34 -19.03 17.80 18.75
N LEU A 35 -18.14 18.50 18.03
CA LEU A 35 -18.25 19.93 17.76
C LEU A 35 -19.56 20.26 17.03
N LYS A 36 -19.86 19.54 15.94
CA LYS A 36 -21.07 19.79 15.15
C LYS A 36 -22.37 19.50 15.88
N LYS A 37 -22.42 18.44 16.69
CA LYS A 37 -23.56 18.21 17.60
C LYS A 37 -23.74 19.34 18.61
N GLY A 38 -22.65 19.94 19.10
CA GLY A 38 -22.67 21.12 19.96
C GLY A 38 -23.20 22.39 19.27
N GLU A 39 -23.01 22.50 17.96
CA GLU A 39 -23.57 23.55 17.09
C GLU A 39 -25.03 23.30 16.68
N GLY A 40 -25.70 22.27 17.24
CA GLY A 40 -27.10 21.94 16.94
C GLY A 40 -27.32 21.08 15.70
N TRP A 41 -26.26 20.53 15.10
CA TRP A 41 -26.38 19.67 13.91
C TRP A 41 -26.87 18.28 14.25
N GLN A 42 -27.78 17.75 13.42
CA GLN A 42 -28.10 16.33 13.42
C GLN A 42 -27.16 15.59 12.47
N VAL A 43 -26.20 14.85 13.03
CA VAL A 43 -25.21 14.08 12.28
C VAL A 43 -25.59 12.60 12.27
N LYS A 44 -25.76 12.00 11.08
CA LYS A 44 -25.93 10.56 10.87
C LYS A 44 -24.69 9.98 10.20
N GLN A 45 -24.18 8.88 10.77
CA GLN A 45 -23.11 8.08 10.20
C GLN A 45 -23.74 6.90 9.45
N GLY A 46 -23.46 6.72 8.16
CA GLY A 46 -23.99 5.61 7.36
C GLY A 46 -23.51 4.23 7.84
N THR A 47 -24.32 3.20 7.61
CA THR A 47 -24.04 1.80 7.95
C THR A 47 -23.37 1.08 6.76
N ILE A 48 -22.29 0.34 7.04
CA ILE A 48 -21.58 -0.51 6.06
C ILE A 48 -22.44 -1.74 5.72
N GLY A 49 -22.74 -1.96 4.43
CA GLY A 49 -22.94 -3.30 3.89
C GLY A 49 -21.58 -3.97 3.69
N GLN A 50 -21.46 -5.27 3.97
CA GLN A 50 -20.29 -6.07 4.36
C GLN A 50 -18.94 -5.99 3.60
N GLU A 51 -18.70 -5.05 2.69
CA GLU A 51 -17.37 -4.79 2.16
C GLU A 51 -17.14 -3.27 2.13
N TRP A 52 -16.11 -2.82 2.83
CA TRP A 52 -15.63 -1.44 2.98
C TRP A 52 -15.83 -0.54 1.73
N ARG A 53 -17.04 -0.02 1.55
CA ARG A 53 -17.40 0.98 0.55
C ARG A 53 -17.93 2.21 1.29
N GLU A 54 -17.27 3.34 1.02
CA GLU A 54 -17.69 4.72 1.28
C GLU A 54 -18.35 5.01 2.64
N LYS A 55 -17.59 5.62 3.56
CA LYS A 55 -18.23 6.27 4.71
C LYS A 55 -18.75 7.63 4.26
N GLN A 56 -20.07 7.77 4.21
CA GLN A 56 -20.73 9.07 4.12
C GLN A 56 -21.11 9.55 5.53
N ILE A 57 -20.70 10.76 5.85
CA ILE A 57 -21.18 11.48 7.04
C ILE A 57 -22.12 12.56 6.56
N ILE A 58 -23.37 12.48 7.01
CA ILE A 58 -24.43 13.41 6.63
C ILE A 58 -24.75 14.29 7.84
N GLY A 59 -24.55 15.59 7.69
CA GLY A 59 -24.95 16.60 8.68
C GLY A 59 -26.11 17.44 8.17
N LYS A 60 -27.13 17.69 9.02
CA LYS A 60 -28.23 18.61 8.73
C LYS A 60 -28.31 19.74 9.76
N SER A 61 -28.37 20.99 9.28
CA SER A 61 -28.79 22.17 10.05
C SER A 61 -29.62 23.11 9.18
N THR A 62 -30.78 23.55 9.67
CA THR A 62 -31.57 24.68 9.13
C THR A 62 -31.55 24.84 7.59
N GLY A 63 -31.83 23.76 6.85
CA GLY A 63 -31.99 23.77 5.40
C GLY A 63 -30.77 23.36 4.56
N GLU A 64 -29.58 23.22 5.15
CA GLU A 64 -28.37 22.77 4.45
C GLU A 64 -27.99 21.34 4.84
N GLU A 65 -27.78 20.50 3.82
CA GLU A 65 -27.30 19.12 3.93
C GLU A 65 -25.84 19.08 3.45
N ILE A 66 -24.91 18.79 4.37
CA ILE A 66 -23.49 18.63 4.05
C ILE A 66 -23.17 17.14 3.99
N ASN A 67 -22.77 16.68 2.82
CA ASN A 67 -22.26 15.33 2.58
C ASN A 67 -20.73 15.37 2.60
N ILE A 68 -20.12 14.71 3.60
CA ILE A 68 -18.68 14.48 3.63
C ILE A 68 -18.43 13.07 3.12
N GLU A 69 -17.86 12.98 1.93
CA GLU A 69 -17.42 11.73 1.32
C GLU A 69 -16.01 11.40 1.82
N ILE A 70 -15.89 10.32 2.60
CA ILE A 70 -14.58 9.79 2.96
C ILE A 70 -14.10 8.94 1.78
N ASN A 71 -13.24 9.54 0.96
CA ASN A 71 -12.64 8.88 -0.21
C ASN A 71 -12.09 7.50 0.17
N LYS A 72 -12.56 6.47 -0.55
CA LYS A 72 -12.07 5.10 -0.42
C LYS A 72 -10.59 5.08 -0.82
N LYS A 73 -9.71 4.75 0.15
CA LYS A 73 -8.29 4.55 -0.13
C LYS A 73 -8.13 3.44 -1.17
N LYS A 74 -7.31 3.65 -2.19
CA LYS A 74 -7.04 2.66 -3.25
C LYS A 74 -5.89 1.77 -2.82
N LYS A 75 -6.04 0.46 -2.95
CA LYS A 75 -5.01 -0.53 -2.62
C LYS A 75 -4.34 -1.03 -3.90
N ILE A 76 -3.04 -0.82 -4.01
CA ILE A 76 -2.22 -1.30 -5.13
C ILE A 76 -1.30 -2.40 -4.60
N ILE A 77 -1.28 -3.56 -5.26
CA ILE A 77 -0.46 -4.71 -4.90
C ILE A 77 0.57 -4.95 -6.00
N PHE A 78 1.85 -4.95 -5.62
CA PHE A 78 2.95 -5.46 -6.42
C PHE A 78 3.45 -6.75 -5.81
N TRP A 79 3.51 -7.83 -6.58
CA TRP A 79 3.95 -9.11 -6.06
C TRP A 79 4.74 -9.90 -7.10
N ASN A 80 6.00 -10.15 -6.80
CA ASN A 80 6.74 -11.21 -7.45
C ASN A 80 6.23 -12.55 -6.91
N ILE A 81 5.44 -13.28 -7.72
CA ILE A 81 4.77 -14.50 -7.27
C ILE A 81 5.60 -15.77 -7.48
N ALA A 82 6.77 -15.68 -8.14
CA ALA A 82 7.62 -16.84 -8.45
C ALA A 82 6.85 -18.01 -9.09
N GLY A 83 6.15 -17.73 -10.18
CA GLY A 83 5.36 -18.71 -10.94
C GLY A 83 3.89 -18.78 -10.50
N ILE A 84 2.99 -18.86 -11.49
CA ILE A 84 1.54 -18.77 -11.26
C ILE A 84 0.84 -20.13 -11.08
N TRP A 85 1.48 -21.22 -11.48
CA TRP A 85 0.80 -22.51 -11.69
C TRP A 85 0.28 -23.18 -10.42
N ASN A 86 1.03 -23.04 -9.32
CA ASN A 86 0.83 -23.77 -8.06
C ASN A 86 0.31 -22.88 -6.93
N LYS A 87 -0.29 -21.73 -7.25
CA LYS A 87 -0.85 -20.82 -6.24
C LYS A 87 -2.21 -21.30 -5.75
N ASP A 88 -2.36 -21.31 -4.42
CA ASP A 88 -3.55 -21.81 -3.74
C ASP A 88 -4.66 -20.76 -3.64
N LYS A 89 -5.77 -21.12 -2.98
CA LYS A 89 -6.92 -20.22 -2.80
C LYS A 89 -6.61 -19.00 -1.91
N GLU A 90 -5.69 -19.11 -0.96
CA GLU A 90 -5.37 -18.00 -0.05
C GLU A 90 -4.59 -16.90 -0.78
N VAL A 91 -3.69 -17.28 -1.69
CA VAL A 91 -3.03 -16.35 -2.61
C VAL A 91 -4.06 -15.53 -3.39
N TRP A 92 -5.05 -16.19 -3.99
CA TRP A 92 -6.08 -15.50 -4.77
C TRP A 92 -7.02 -14.66 -3.91
N LYS A 93 -7.36 -15.11 -2.69
CA LYS A 93 -8.11 -14.31 -1.71
C LYS A 93 -7.34 -13.04 -1.32
N PHE A 94 -6.02 -13.13 -1.18
CA PHE A 94 -5.19 -11.96 -0.88
C PHE A 94 -5.16 -10.98 -2.07
N VAL A 95 -4.92 -11.48 -3.29
CA VAL A 95 -4.89 -10.69 -4.52
C VAL A 95 -6.19 -9.89 -4.69
N LYS A 96 -7.34 -10.52 -4.43
CA LYS A 96 -8.67 -9.87 -4.51
C LYS A 96 -8.86 -8.66 -3.58
N LYS A 97 -7.99 -8.46 -2.58
CA LYS A 97 -8.04 -7.29 -1.69
C LYS A 97 -7.55 -6.00 -2.37
N GLY A 98 -6.82 -6.10 -3.49
CA GLY A 98 -6.31 -4.95 -4.23
C GLY A 98 -7.35 -4.34 -5.18
N ASP A 99 -7.28 -3.04 -5.40
CA ASP A 99 -7.96 -2.36 -6.51
C ASP A 99 -7.12 -2.41 -7.80
N PHE A 100 -5.79 -2.45 -7.68
CA PHE A 100 -4.85 -2.67 -8.77
C PHE A 100 -3.81 -3.72 -8.38
N ILE A 101 -3.49 -4.63 -9.29
CA ILE A 101 -2.58 -5.74 -9.04
C ILE A 101 -1.54 -5.81 -10.17
N SER A 102 -0.28 -5.93 -9.78
CA SER A 102 0.85 -6.24 -10.66
C SER A 102 1.52 -7.52 -10.17
N LEU A 103 1.48 -8.58 -10.98
CA LEU A 103 2.15 -9.85 -10.69
C LEU A 103 3.37 -9.99 -11.62
N SER A 104 4.53 -10.32 -11.06
CA SER A 104 5.78 -10.55 -11.81
C SER A 104 6.32 -11.98 -11.64
N GLU A 105 7.29 -12.34 -12.48
CA GLU A 105 7.93 -13.67 -12.57
C GLU A 105 6.95 -14.85 -12.69
N THR A 106 5.97 -14.72 -13.58
CA THR A 106 4.90 -15.71 -13.73
C THR A 106 5.28 -16.92 -14.61
N TRP A 107 6.44 -16.90 -15.26
CA TRP A 107 6.93 -17.90 -16.23
C TRP A 107 5.81 -18.41 -17.15
N LEU A 108 5.41 -17.55 -18.10
CA LEU A 108 4.26 -17.77 -18.95
C LEU A 108 4.63 -17.60 -20.43
N GLU A 109 4.27 -18.58 -21.25
CA GLU A 109 4.33 -18.49 -22.71
C GLU A 109 2.97 -18.08 -23.27
N ASP A 110 2.95 -17.46 -24.46
CA ASP A 110 1.72 -17.01 -25.12
C ASP A 110 0.67 -18.13 -25.27
N LYS A 111 1.13 -19.37 -25.52
CA LYS A 111 0.28 -20.56 -25.65
C LYS A 111 -0.44 -20.94 -24.35
N ASP A 112 0.07 -20.52 -23.21
CA ASP A 112 -0.42 -20.89 -21.89
C ASP A 112 -1.34 -19.84 -21.26
N TRP A 113 -1.46 -18.64 -21.87
CA TRP A 113 -2.28 -17.56 -21.34
C TRP A 113 -3.72 -17.99 -21.05
N LYS A 114 -4.39 -18.66 -21.99
CA LYS A 114 -5.77 -19.14 -21.80
C LYS A 114 -5.94 -20.07 -20.59
N LYS A 115 -4.92 -20.88 -20.28
CA LYS A 115 -4.97 -21.79 -19.12
C LYS A 115 -4.86 -21.02 -17.81
N VAL A 116 -4.05 -19.96 -17.80
CA VAL A 116 -3.84 -19.12 -16.63
C VAL A 116 -5.01 -18.18 -16.40
N GLU A 117 -5.58 -17.62 -17.47
CA GLU A 117 -6.78 -16.77 -17.42
C GLU A 117 -7.93 -17.47 -16.66
N ASN A 118 -8.12 -18.76 -16.88
CA ASN A 118 -9.13 -19.56 -16.16
C ASN A 118 -8.86 -19.74 -14.65
N LYS A 119 -7.64 -19.50 -14.18
CA LYS A 119 -7.27 -19.56 -12.75
C LYS A 119 -7.35 -18.19 -12.06
N LEU A 120 -7.35 -17.12 -12.84
CA LEU A 120 -7.30 -15.76 -12.32
C LEU A 120 -8.69 -15.33 -11.79
N PRO A 121 -8.74 -14.49 -10.74
CA PRO A 121 -9.95 -13.81 -10.30
C PRO A 121 -10.71 -13.12 -11.45
N THR A 122 -11.98 -13.48 -11.62
CA THR A 122 -12.84 -12.95 -12.70
C THR A 122 -13.27 -11.50 -12.48
N GLU A 123 -13.07 -10.97 -11.27
CA GLU A 123 -13.42 -9.59 -10.89
C GLU A 123 -12.46 -8.54 -11.47
N PHE A 124 -11.36 -8.97 -12.07
CA PHE A 124 -10.32 -8.09 -12.60
C PHE A 124 -10.17 -8.23 -14.11
N TYR A 125 -9.81 -7.12 -14.74
CA TYR A 125 -9.28 -7.13 -16.08
C TYR A 125 -7.79 -7.49 -16.04
N TRP A 126 -7.42 -8.64 -16.62
CA TRP A 126 -6.05 -9.12 -16.64
C TRP A 126 -5.37 -8.86 -17.99
N ARG A 127 -4.11 -8.44 -17.93
CA ARG A 127 -3.26 -8.25 -19.11
C ARG A 127 -1.89 -8.86 -18.88
N ALA A 128 -1.48 -9.76 -19.76
CA ALA A 128 -0.10 -10.21 -19.84
C ALA A 128 0.78 -9.15 -20.52
N ILE A 129 1.93 -8.84 -19.93
CA ILE A 129 2.96 -8.01 -20.54
C ILE A 129 4.19 -8.90 -20.75
N PRO A 130 4.56 -9.22 -22.00
CA PRO A 130 5.70 -10.08 -22.25
C PRO A 130 7.01 -9.36 -21.90
N ALA A 131 8.00 -10.12 -21.43
CA ALA A 131 9.34 -9.61 -21.15
C ALA A 131 10.10 -9.34 -22.46
N LYS A 132 9.79 -8.22 -23.13
CA LYS A 132 10.50 -7.76 -24.32
C LYS A 132 11.31 -6.51 -24.01
N ARG A 133 12.60 -6.53 -24.40
CA ARG A 133 13.47 -5.34 -24.33
C ARG A 133 13.31 -4.54 -25.62
N GLU A 134 12.32 -3.65 -25.66
CA GLU A 134 11.99 -2.91 -26.90
C GLU A 134 12.73 -1.56 -27.03
N ALA A 135 13.32 -1.00 -25.95
CA ALA A 135 14.06 0.28 -26.04
C ALA A 135 15.08 0.52 -24.90
N LYS A 136 16.09 1.37 -25.15
CA LYS A 136 16.88 2.09 -24.13
C LYS A 136 16.17 3.41 -23.79
N LYS A 137 15.05 3.33 -23.06
CA LYS A 137 14.23 4.40 -22.40
C LYS A 137 14.17 5.82 -23.01
N GLY A 138 12.96 6.25 -23.35
CA GLY A 138 12.50 7.63 -23.20
C GLY A 138 12.12 7.96 -21.74
N ARG A 139 11.81 9.23 -21.44
CA ARG A 139 11.43 9.68 -20.09
C ARG A 139 9.94 9.41 -19.85
N ALA A 140 9.60 8.66 -18.80
CA ALA A 140 8.24 8.72 -18.25
C ALA A 140 7.99 10.16 -17.81
N ARG A 141 7.07 10.85 -18.46
CA ARG A 141 6.72 12.26 -18.24
C ARG A 141 5.29 12.39 -17.74
N ASP A 142 4.82 11.38 -17.01
CA ASP A 142 3.46 11.35 -16.48
C ASP A 142 3.35 12.07 -15.14
N GLU A 143 2.14 12.56 -14.87
CA GLU A 143 1.85 13.31 -13.66
C GLU A 143 1.94 12.44 -12.40
N ASN A 144 1.43 11.21 -12.44
CA ASN A 144 1.45 10.28 -11.31
C ASN A 144 2.20 9.01 -11.72
N VAL A 145 3.36 8.75 -11.10
CA VAL A 145 4.21 7.60 -11.46
C VAL A 145 4.43 6.71 -10.25
N ILE A 146 4.13 5.42 -10.44
CA ILE A 146 4.48 4.32 -9.53
C ILE A 146 5.24 3.27 -10.34
N ILE A 147 6.41 2.89 -9.87
CA ILE A 147 7.21 1.80 -10.43
C ILE A 147 7.39 0.78 -9.31
N GLY A 148 7.03 -0.47 -9.60
CA GLY A 148 7.23 -1.58 -8.68
C GLY A 148 7.64 -2.83 -9.43
N GLY A 149 8.53 -3.61 -8.83
CA GLY A 149 8.98 -4.88 -9.37
C GLY A 149 10.38 -5.26 -8.89
N ASP A 150 10.91 -6.34 -9.45
CA ASP A 150 12.24 -6.83 -9.15
C ASP A 150 13.31 -6.02 -9.90
N PHE A 151 14.23 -5.42 -9.14
CA PHE A 151 15.38 -4.70 -9.69
C PHE A 151 16.65 -5.55 -9.67
N ASN A 152 16.68 -6.62 -8.89
CA ASN A 152 17.86 -7.43 -8.60
C ASN A 152 19.08 -6.58 -8.16
N ILE A 153 18.80 -5.50 -7.43
CA ILE A 153 19.79 -4.52 -6.92
C ILE A 153 19.60 -4.42 -5.40
N ARG A 154 20.70 -4.43 -4.65
CA ARG A 154 20.68 -4.31 -3.19
C ARG A 154 21.22 -2.96 -2.81
N ILE A 155 20.42 -2.06 -2.24
CA ILE A 155 20.86 -0.69 -1.92
C ILE A 155 21.22 -0.49 -0.45
N GLY A 156 21.27 -1.56 0.35
CA GLY A 156 21.55 -1.46 1.78
C GLY A 156 20.60 -0.47 2.47
N LYS A 157 21.16 0.48 3.20
CA LYS A 157 20.41 1.59 3.84
C LYS A 157 20.44 2.91 3.04
N GLU A 158 20.84 2.85 1.76
CA GLU A 158 20.78 4.00 0.85
C GLU A 158 19.35 4.20 0.29
N GLY A 159 19.10 5.34 -0.35
CA GLY A 159 17.86 5.59 -1.10
C GLY A 159 16.83 6.47 -0.39
N SER A 160 17.20 7.15 0.69
CA SER A 160 16.40 8.22 1.28
C SER A 160 16.36 9.46 0.40
N LEU A 161 15.27 10.22 0.51
CA LEU A 161 15.18 11.53 -0.14
C LEU A 161 16.11 12.54 0.54
N VAL A 162 16.99 13.14 -0.25
CA VAL A 162 17.83 14.25 0.20
C VAL A 162 16.92 15.47 0.45
N GLY A 163 16.84 15.93 1.72
CA GLY A 163 16.07 17.12 2.11
C GLY A 163 14.94 16.89 3.11
N SER A 164 14.77 15.67 3.65
CA SER A 164 13.70 15.37 4.62
C SER A 164 14.01 15.82 6.06
N ALA A 165 15.15 16.46 6.32
CA ALA A 165 15.53 16.94 7.64
C ALA A 165 16.16 18.34 7.56
N ASN A 166 15.61 19.27 8.35
CA ASN A 166 16.18 20.59 8.64
C ASN A 166 17.47 20.51 9.50
N ASN A 167 18.32 19.50 9.32
CA ASN A 167 19.59 19.37 10.04
C ASN A 167 20.66 18.81 9.10
N GLU A 168 21.66 19.63 8.80
CA GLU A 168 22.76 19.41 7.84
C GLU A 168 23.77 18.29 8.24
N PHE A 169 23.47 17.42 9.21
CA PHE A 169 24.48 16.52 9.78
C PHE A 169 24.15 15.01 9.85
N GLU A 170 22.94 14.58 9.50
CA GLU A 170 22.70 13.15 9.22
C GLU A 170 21.96 13.03 7.90
N MET A 171 22.59 12.41 6.90
CA MET A 171 21.85 11.86 5.76
C MET A 171 20.89 10.84 6.35
N ASP A 172 19.63 11.23 6.55
CA ASP A 172 18.55 10.36 6.99
C ASP A 172 18.61 9.09 6.12
N ARG A 173 18.91 7.92 6.70
CA ARG A 173 19.10 6.66 5.96
C ARG A 173 17.83 5.83 6.11
N ARG A 174 17.37 5.22 5.02
CA ARG A 174 16.23 4.32 5.08
C ARG A 174 16.52 3.16 6.01
N SER A 175 15.48 2.63 6.63
CA SER A 175 15.57 1.34 7.30
C SER A 175 15.66 0.21 6.27
N SER A 176 16.44 -0.83 6.60
CA SER A 176 16.54 -2.04 5.78
C SER A 176 17.10 -3.18 6.61
N LYS A 177 16.41 -4.32 6.59
CA LYS A 177 16.93 -5.60 7.10
C LYS A 177 18.09 -6.14 6.26
N ASP A 178 18.14 -5.75 4.98
CA ASP A 178 19.28 -6.02 4.12
C ASP A 178 20.23 -4.81 4.08
N SER A 179 21.42 -4.94 4.66
CA SER A 179 22.45 -3.89 4.69
C SER A 179 23.43 -3.95 3.54
N ILE A 180 23.34 -4.95 2.66
CA ILE A 180 24.31 -5.17 1.58
C ILE A 180 24.04 -4.19 0.43
N VAL A 181 25.11 -3.64 -0.12
CA VAL A 181 25.11 -2.81 -1.33
C VAL A 181 25.83 -3.57 -2.45
N ASN A 182 25.26 -3.64 -3.65
CA ASN A 182 25.87 -4.32 -4.79
C ASN A 182 26.12 -3.38 -5.99
N ASN A 183 26.65 -3.95 -7.08
CA ASN A 183 26.88 -3.20 -8.31
C ASN A 183 25.54 -2.75 -8.91
N GLY A 184 25.42 -1.45 -9.19
CA GLY A 184 24.21 -0.85 -9.74
C GLY A 184 23.38 -0.06 -8.73
N SER A 185 23.61 -0.22 -7.42
CA SER A 185 22.89 0.51 -6.37
C SER A 185 23.00 2.01 -6.54
N LYS A 186 24.22 2.52 -6.76
CA LYS A 186 24.47 3.93 -7.03
C LYS A 186 23.68 4.45 -8.24
N ASN A 187 23.53 3.65 -9.29
CA ASN A 187 22.78 4.07 -10.47
C ASN A 187 21.28 4.21 -10.16
N LEU A 188 20.73 3.32 -9.34
CA LEU A 188 19.33 3.37 -8.92
C LEU A 188 19.07 4.54 -7.97
N THR A 189 19.92 4.72 -6.95
CA THR A 189 19.80 5.82 -5.99
C THR A 189 20.02 7.18 -6.66
N ASP A 190 21.03 7.33 -7.52
CA ASP A 190 21.22 8.54 -8.33
C ASP A 190 20.05 8.81 -9.27
N PHE A 191 19.46 7.76 -9.86
CA PHE A 191 18.29 7.91 -10.74
C PHE A 191 17.10 8.52 -9.98
N CYS A 192 16.84 8.05 -8.77
CA CYS A 192 15.77 8.54 -7.89
C CYS A 192 16.07 9.97 -7.41
N ASN A 193 17.27 10.21 -6.88
CA ASN A 193 17.69 11.51 -6.34
C ASN A 193 17.61 12.62 -7.40
N LYS A 194 18.13 12.37 -8.61
CA LYS A 194 18.09 13.35 -9.72
C LYS A 194 16.67 13.72 -10.18
N ARG A 195 15.65 12.94 -9.80
CA ARG A 195 14.25 13.14 -10.19
C ARG A 195 13.35 13.55 -9.04
N ASN A 196 13.90 13.68 -7.82
CA ASN A 196 13.12 13.80 -6.60
C ASN A 196 12.07 12.67 -6.47
N TRP A 197 12.46 11.45 -6.82
CA TRP A 197 11.61 10.27 -6.69
C TRP A 197 11.99 9.50 -5.43
N SER A 198 11.00 8.87 -4.83
CA SER A 198 11.11 8.29 -3.51
C SER A 198 10.97 6.77 -3.59
N ILE A 199 11.93 6.07 -2.99
CA ILE A 199 11.78 4.66 -2.65
C ILE A 199 10.92 4.59 -1.39
N LEU A 200 9.86 3.78 -1.39
CA LEU A 200 8.96 3.64 -0.23
C LEU A 200 9.48 2.65 0.82
N ASN A 201 10.15 1.58 0.38
CA ASN A 201 10.69 0.54 1.25
C ASN A 201 11.62 1.13 2.32
N GLY A 202 11.32 0.89 3.60
CA GLY A 202 12.11 1.45 4.70
C GLY A 202 12.01 2.96 4.91
N ASN A 203 11.19 3.67 4.14
CA ASN A 203 11.08 5.13 4.08
C ASN A 203 9.63 5.63 4.25
N PHE A 204 8.73 4.75 4.67
CA PHE A 204 7.29 5.03 4.74
C PHE A 204 6.63 4.27 5.88
N VAL A 205 5.55 4.85 6.42
CA VAL A 205 4.75 4.22 7.49
C VAL A 205 4.20 2.87 7.03
N GLY A 206 4.40 1.84 7.85
CA GLY A 206 4.06 0.45 7.59
C GLY A 206 5.21 -0.46 7.15
N ASP A 207 6.40 0.09 6.88
CA ASP A 207 7.62 -0.68 6.61
C ASP A 207 8.85 -0.07 7.29
N GLU A 208 8.70 0.38 8.53
CA GLU A 208 9.71 1.13 9.29
C GLU A 208 10.98 0.31 9.57
N GLU A 209 10.91 -1.03 9.50
CA GLU A 209 12.07 -1.92 9.64
C GLU A 209 12.79 -2.16 8.30
N GLY A 210 12.15 -1.83 7.17
CA GLY A 210 12.62 -2.16 5.82
C GLY A 210 12.69 -3.67 5.60
N ASN A 211 11.53 -4.32 5.53
CA ASN A 211 11.39 -5.77 5.48
C ASN A 211 11.95 -6.39 4.19
N TYR A 212 12.29 -7.68 4.26
CA TYR A 212 12.77 -8.44 3.11
C TYR A 212 11.70 -8.55 2.03
N THR A 213 12.08 -8.20 0.80
CA THR A 213 11.21 -8.30 -0.38
C THR A 213 11.45 -9.56 -1.21
N PHE A 214 12.45 -10.34 -0.84
CA PHE A 214 12.69 -11.67 -1.37
C PHE A 214 13.14 -12.61 -0.25
N ILE A 215 12.55 -13.81 -0.21
CA ILE A 215 12.91 -14.88 0.72
C ILE A 215 13.21 -16.13 -0.09
N GLY A 216 14.47 -16.56 -0.07
CA GLY A 216 14.93 -17.76 -0.75
C GLY A 216 15.61 -18.75 0.19
N ALA A 217 15.81 -19.98 -0.28
CA ALA A 217 16.47 -21.03 0.50
C ALA A 217 17.90 -20.67 0.95
N ARG A 218 18.57 -19.74 0.25
CA ARG A 218 19.95 -19.31 0.53
C ARG A 218 20.03 -17.98 1.29
N GLY A 219 18.90 -17.42 1.72
CA GLY A 219 18.83 -16.15 2.43
C GLY A 219 17.71 -15.25 1.94
N SER A 220 17.57 -14.12 2.63
CA SER A 220 16.56 -13.10 2.34
C SER A 220 17.23 -11.79 1.94
N THR A 221 16.63 -11.05 1.01
CA THR A 221 17.20 -9.81 0.46
C THR A 221 16.12 -8.75 0.27
N VAL A 222 16.54 -7.49 0.12
CA VAL A 222 15.68 -6.41 -0.36
C VAL A 222 16.12 -6.07 -1.78
N ILE A 223 15.33 -6.49 -2.77
CA ILE A 223 15.66 -6.37 -4.21
C ILE A 223 14.48 -5.93 -5.07
N ASP A 224 13.26 -6.19 -4.63
CA ASP A 224 12.06 -5.54 -5.16
C ASP A 224 11.82 -4.21 -4.44
N TYR A 225 11.53 -3.15 -5.19
CA TYR A 225 11.29 -1.81 -4.64
C TYR A 225 10.03 -1.18 -5.22
N ILE A 226 9.36 -0.35 -4.43
CA ILE A 226 8.39 0.62 -4.92
C ILE A 226 9.02 2.00 -4.98
N ILE A 227 9.01 2.60 -6.17
CA ILE A 227 9.51 3.94 -6.45
C ILE A 227 8.36 4.80 -6.95
N VAL A 228 8.15 5.96 -6.35
CA VAL A 228 7.09 6.89 -6.71
C VAL A 228 7.65 8.28 -6.97
N ASN A 229 6.97 9.06 -7.82
CA ASN A 229 7.28 10.49 -7.93
C ASN A 229 6.67 11.28 -6.75
N GLU A 230 7.10 12.53 -6.60
CA GLU A 230 6.66 13.43 -5.52
C GLU A 230 5.13 13.56 -5.42
N LYS A 231 4.45 13.69 -6.57
CA LYS A 231 2.98 13.81 -6.61
C LYS A 231 2.27 12.58 -6.04
N VAL A 232 2.78 11.38 -6.34
CA VAL A 232 2.21 10.15 -5.78
C VAL A 232 2.63 9.98 -4.33
N ARG A 233 3.88 10.31 -3.95
CA ARG A 233 4.33 10.23 -2.56
C ARG A 233 3.39 10.97 -1.61
N GLY A 234 2.97 12.19 -1.97
CA GLY A 234 2.02 12.97 -1.16
C GLY A 234 0.60 12.36 -1.04
N LYS A 235 0.28 11.35 -1.86
CA LYS A 235 -0.98 10.61 -1.82
C LYS A 235 -0.84 9.26 -1.11
N VAL A 236 0.37 8.72 -0.98
CA VAL A 236 0.57 7.46 -0.27
C VAL A 236 0.20 7.68 1.19
N CYS A 237 -0.72 6.87 1.70
CA CYS A 237 -1.11 6.84 3.10
C CYS A 237 -0.34 5.76 3.87
N ARG A 238 -0.01 4.65 3.22
CA ARG A 238 0.71 3.53 3.86
C ARG A 238 1.42 2.70 2.81
N PHE A 239 2.56 2.16 3.19
CA PHE A 239 3.28 1.15 2.43
C PHE A 239 3.64 -0.02 3.34
N THR A 240 3.36 -1.24 2.92
CA THR A 240 3.67 -2.45 3.72
C THR A 240 4.25 -3.54 2.86
N VAL A 241 5.21 -4.27 3.41
CA VAL A 241 5.62 -5.59 2.90
C VAL A 241 4.88 -6.65 3.71
N ASP A 242 4.14 -7.53 3.05
CA ASP A 242 3.22 -8.49 3.67
C ASP A 242 3.54 -9.93 3.19
N ILE A 243 2.52 -10.81 3.11
CA ILE A 243 2.59 -12.22 2.68
C ILE A 243 3.55 -12.43 1.51
N GLU A 244 4.45 -13.42 1.64
CA GLU A 244 5.45 -13.82 0.63
C GLU A 244 6.12 -12.62 -0.05
N SER A 245 6.43 -11.58 0.74
CA SER A 245 7.09 -10.36 0.27
C SER A 245 6.29 -9.51 -0.73
N SER A 246 4.97 -9.69 -0.78
CA SER A 246 4.08 -8.78 -1.50
C SER A 246 4.18 -7.35 -0.96
N GLN A 247 4.16 -6.38 -1.87
CA GLN A 247 4.34 -4.96 -1.57
C GLN A 247 3.02 -4.22 -1.84
N ILE A 248 2.52 -3.53 -0.83
CA ILE A 248 1.18 -2.94 -0.85
C ILE A 248 1.30 -1.43 -0.66
N ILE A 249 0.66 -0.68 -1.54
CA ILE A 249 0.51 0.79 -1.44
C ILE A 249 -0.96 1.10 -1.17
N GLN A 250 -1.24 1.93 -0.18
CA GLN A 250 -2.54 2.54 0.04
C GLN A 250 -2.46 4.03 -0.33
N LEU A 251 -3.27 4.46 -1.30
CA LEU A 251 -3.43 5.87 -1.72
C LEU A 251 -4.71 6.47 -1.16
#